data_AF-A0A0C1GA94-F1
#
_entry.id   AF-A0A0C1GA94-F1
#
_cell.length_a   1.000
_cell.length_b   1.000
_cell.length_c   1.000
_cell.angle_alpha   90.00
_cell.angle_beta   90.00
_cell.angle_gamma   90.00
#
_symmetry.space_group_name_H-M   'P 1'
#
loop_
_entity.id
_entity.type
_entity.pdbx_description
1 polymer ?
#
loop_
_entity_poly.entity_id
_entity_poly.type
_entity_poly.pdbx_seq_one_letter_code
_entity_poly.pdbx_strand_id
1 'polypeptide(L)' 'MRNAALATTACLIAGRSSAQPQVHVVEMMRGNLFSPKFLEANVGDIVRFVNVSGSHNSESIPGMIPDGVAPWKSKLRKTF' A
#
# COMPACT_ATOMS: atom_id res chain seq x y z
N MET A 1 -24.80 -43.79 40.65
CA MET A 1 -24.56 -43.28 39.29
C MET A 1 -24.61 -41.76 39.35
N ARG A 2 -23.55 -41.04 38.94
CA ARG A 2 -23.58 -39.63 38.46
C ARG A 2 -22.13 -39.16 38.25
N ASN A 3 -21.62 -39.42 37.05
CA ASN A 3 -20.39 -38.81 36.57
C ASN A 3 -20.75 -37.43 36.03
N ALA A 4 -20.28 -36.37 36.69
CA ALA A 4 -20.40 -35.01 36.17
C ALA A 4 -19.27 -34.80 35.14
N ALA A 5 -19.62 -34.81 33.85
CA ALA A 5 -18.70 -34.44 32.78
C ALA A 5 -18.70 -32.92 32.62
N LEU A 6 -17.58 -32.30 32.96
CA LEU A 6 -17.34 -30.87 32.75
C LEU A 6 -16.99 -30.65 31.27
N ALA A 7 -17.89 -30.04 30.50
CA ALA A 7 -17.64 -29.67 29.12
C ALA A 7 -16.92 -28.31 29.07
N THR A 8 -15.60 -28.34 28.90
CA THR A 8 -14.79 -27.13 28.68
C THR A 8 -15.04 -26.61 27.27
N THR A 9 -15.72 -25.48 27.14
CA THR A 9 -15.86 -24.77 25.86
C THR A 9 -14.54 -24.07 25.55
N ALA A 10 -13.77 -24.61 24.59
CA ALA A 10 -12.61 -23.93 24.03
C ALA A 10 -13.10 -22.79 23.11
N CYS A 11 -13.01 -21.55 23.59
CA CYS A 11 -13.22 -20.37 22.75
C CYS A 11 -12.04 -20.26 21.77
N LEU A 12 -12.25 -20.65 20.52
CA LEU A 12 -11.31 -20.42 19.41
C LEU A 12 -11.27 -18.91 19.13
N ILE A 13 -10.29 -18.23 19.70
CA ILE A 13 -9.95 -16.86 19.30
C ILE A 13 -9.31 -16.97 17.91
N ALA A 14 -10.13 -16.85 16.86
CA ALA A 14 -9.63 -16.67 15.50
C ALA A 14 -8.90 -15.32 15.45
N GLY A 15 -7.57 -15.36 15.61
CA GLY A 15 -6.72 -14.19 15.47
C GLY A 15 -6.92 -13.58 14.08
N ARG A 16 -7.33 -12.31 14.02
CA ARG A 16 -7.31 -11.54 12.77
C ARG A 16 -5.85 -11.33 12.38
N SER A 17 -5.37 -12.03 11.35
CA SER A 17 -4.10 -11.66 10.71
C SER A 17 -4.29 -10.28 10.06
N SER A 18 -3.76 -9.23 10.67
CA SER A 18 -3.59 -7.95 9.98
C SER A 18 -2.59 -8.18 8.86
N ALA A 19 -3.03 -7.97 7.61
CA ALA A 19 -2.09 -7.93 6.49
C ALA A 19 -1.05 -6.84 6.78
N GLN A 20 0.23 -7.19 6.66
CA GLN A 20 1.30 -6.23 6.86
C GLN A 20 1.33 -5.28 5.65
N PRO A 21 1.58 -3.97 5.87
CA PRO A 21 1.80 -3.01 4.79
C PRO A 21 2.80 -3.53 3.76
N GLN A 22 2.42 -3.48 2.48
CA GLN A 22 3.30 -3.83 1.37
C GLN A 22 3.96 -2.59 0.79
N VAL A 23 5.19 -2.74 0.28
CA VAL A 23 5.88 -1.70 -0.49
C VAL A 23 5.75 -2.03 -1.97
N HIS A 24 5.01 -1.20 -2.68
CA HIS A 24 4.87 -1.25 -4.14
C HIS A 24 5.90 -0.34 -4.78
N VAL A 25 6.63 -0.84 -5.78
CA VAL A 25 7.59 -0.04 -6.54
C VAL A 25 6.97 0.35 -7.88
N VAL A 26 6.97 1.64 -8.17
CA VAL A 26 6.56 2.18 -9.47
C VAL A 26 7.77 2.84 -10.12
N GLU A 27 8.20 2.32 -11.26
CA GLU A 27 9.34 2.85 -12.00
C GLU A 27 8.92 4.02 -12.90
N MET A 28 9.69 5.10 -12.88
CA MET A 28 9.54 6.24 -13.77
C MET A 28 10.53 6.10 -14.92
N MET A 29 10.01 5.81 -16.11
CA MET A 29 10.77 5.44 -17.30
C MET A 29 10.75 6.53 -18.37
N ARG A 30 11.64 6.39 -19.37
CA ARG A 30 11.70 7.28 -20.54
C ARG A 30 10.33 7.39 -21.22
N GLY A 31 10.04 8.55 -21.79
CA GLY A 31 8.75 8.83 -22.43
C GLY A 31 7.63 9.17 -21.45
N ASN A 32 7.95 9.53 -20.20
CA ASN A 32 7.00 9.86 -19.14
C ASN A 32 6.04 8.71 -18.83
N LEU A 33 6.61 7.51 -18.68
CA LEU A 33 5.86 6.29 -18.40
C LEU A 33 6.08 5.86 -16.95
N PHE A 34 5.01 5.42 -16.31
CA PHE A 34 5.06 4.67 -15.06
C PHE A 34 4.92 3.16 -15.34
N SER A 35 5.67 2.33 -14.62
CA SER A 35 5.54 0.87 -14.66
C SER A 35 5.47 0.30 -13.22
N PRO A 36 4.39 -0.40 -12.84
CA PRO A 36 3.20 -0.63 -13.63
C PRO A 36 2.39 0.67 -13.86
N LYS A 37 1.54 0.67 -14.90
CA LYS A 37 0.66 1.81 -15.23
C LYS A 37 -0.58 1.89 -14.33
N PHE A 38 -0.91 0.79 -13.67
CA PHE A 38 -2.02 0.65 -12.74
C PHE A 38 -1.53 -0.14 -11.54
N LEU A 39 -1.93 0.28 -10.36
CA LEU A 39 -1.59 -0.35 -9.10
C LEU A 39 -2.84 -0.38 -8.22
N GLU A 40 -3.20 -1.57 -7.77
CA GLU A 40 -4.14 -1.75 -6.68
C GLU A 40 -3.34 -1.87 -5.38
N ALA A 41 -3.67 -1.06 -4.38
CA ALA A 41 -2.98 -1.02 -3.10
C ALA A 41 -4.00 -1.00 -1.95
N ASN A 42 -3.65 -1.64 -0.85
CA ASN A 42 -4.49 -1.66 0.35
C ASN A 42 -4.21 -0.45 1.25
N VAL A 43 -5.15 -0.15 2.14
CA VAL A 43 -4.92 0.87 3.18
C VAL A 43 -3.70 0.48 4.02
N GLY A 44 -2.74 1.41 4.11
CA GLY A 44 -1.49 1.22 4.84
C GLY A 44 -0.29 0.87 3.97
N ASP A 45 -0.49 0.44 2.72
CA ASP A 45 0.60 0.17 1.78
C ASP A 45 1.40 1.45 1.44
N ILE A 46 2.64 1.25 1.01
CA ILE A 46 3.55 2.32 0.57
C ILE A 46 3.80 2.19 -0.93
N VAL A 47 3.60 3.26 -1.68
CA VAL A 47 4.00 3.35 -3.08
C VAL A 47 5.30 4.15 -3.17
N ARG A 48 6.37 3.51 -3.67
CA ARG A 48 7.68 4.12 -3.88
C ARG A 48 7.92 4.37 -5.36
N PHE A 49 8.08 5.64 -5.75
CA PHE A 49 8.33 6.00 -7.13
C PHE A 49 9.83 6.06 -7.39
N VAL A 50 10.37 5.12 -8.17
CA VAL A 50 11.81 4.99 -8.43
C VAL A 50 12.17 5.59 -9.77
N ASN A 51 13.20 6.45 -9.79
CA ASN A 51 13.63 7.13 -11.00
C ASN A 51 14.69 6.31 -11.76
N VAL A 52 14.25 5.50 -12.73
CA VAL A 52 15.15 4.60 -13.46
C VAL A 52 15.80 5.25 -14.68
N SER A 53 15.17 6.25 -15.30
CA SER A 53 15.71 6.97 -16.47
C SER A 53 16.32 8.34 -16.15
N GLY A 54 16.26 8.77 -14.88
CA GLY A 54 17.00 9.90 -14.34
C GLY A 54 16.41 11.29 -14.61
N SER A 55 15.27 11.43 -15.31
CA SER A 55 14.72 12.74 -15.70
C SER A 55 13.27 13.00 -15.25
N HIS A 56 12.72 12.19 -14.34
CA HIS A 56 11.29 12.27 -13.96
C HIS A 56 11.07 12.73 -12.51
N ASN A 57 9.82 13.02 -12.18
CA ASN A 57 9.29 13.24 -10.82
C ASN A 57 7.93 12.52 -10.70
N SER A 58 7.37 12.49 -9.48
CA SER A 58 6.00 12.04 -9.20
C SER A 58 5.22 13.20 -8.60
N GLU A 59 3.99 13.41 -9.06
CA GLU A 59 3.12 14.50 -8.66
C GLU A 59 1.66 14.05 -8.70
N SER A 60 0.87 14.47 -7.71
CA SER A 60 -0.57 14.29 -7.72
C SER A 60 -1.22 15.15 -8.81
N ILE A 61 -2.23 14.61 -9.49
CA ILE A 61 -3.05 15.41 -10.40
C ILE A 61 -4.13 16.15 -9.57
N PRO A 62 -4.28 17.48 -9.72
CA PRO A 62 -5.31 18.25 -9.01
C PRO A 62 -6.70 17.66 -9.22
N GLY A 63 -7.43 17.44 -8.12
CA GLY A 63 -8.79 16.86 -8.16
C GLY A 63 -8.85 15.35 -8.43
N MET A 64 -7.70 14.66 -8.52
CA MET A 64 -7.65 13.19 -8.71
C MET A 64 -7.01 12.45 -7.53
N ILE A 65 -7.09 13.02 -6.33
CA ILE A 65 -6.71 12.37 -5.07
C ILE A 65 -7.92 12.34 -4.13
N PRO A 66 -8.00 11.39 -3.19
CA PRO A 66 -9.12 11.33 -2.24
C PRO A 66 -9.26 12.60 -1.40
N ASP A 67 -10.48 12.88 -0.94
CA ASP A 67 -10.76 14.03 -0.09
C ASP A 67 -9.90 14.02 1.19
N GLY A 68 -9.39 15.20 1.56
CA GLY A 68 -8.55 15.37 2.75
C GLY A 68 -7.09 14.93 2.60
N VAL A 69 -6.69 14.37 1.46
CA VAL A 69 -5.29 14.03 1.17
C VAL A 69 -4.54 15.27 0.67
N ALA A 70 -3.36 15.53 1.23
CA ALA A 70 -2.49 16.60 0.75
C ALA A 70 -1.91 16.26 -0.64
N PRO A 71 -1.89 17.20 -1.60
CA PRO A 71 -1.21 16.99 -2.87
C PRO A 71 0.30 16.79 -2.65
N TRP A 72 0.95 16.08 -3.56
CA TRP A 72 2.40 15.90 -3.52
C TRP A 72 3.05 16.28 -4.85
N LYS A 73 4.32 16.69 -4.77
CA LYS A 73 5.21 16.88 -5.91
C LYS A 73 6.65 16.61 -5.46
N SER A 74 7.26 15.59 -6.05
CA SER A 74 8.66 15.26 -5.75
C SER A 74 9.64 16.16 -6.51
N LYS A 75 10.88 16.23 -6.02
CA LYS A 75 11.98 16.89 -6.75
C LYS A 75 12.28 16.11 -8.03
N LEU A 76 12.62 16.82 -9.10
CA LEU A 76 13.09 16.20 -10.34
C LEU A 76 14.31 15.31 -10.06
N ARG A 77 14.40 14.18 -10.76
CA ARG A 77 15.51 13.21 -10.68
C ARG A 77 15.65 12.50 -9.33
N LYS A 78 14.61 12.50 -8.48
CA LYS A 78 14.60 11.83 -7.17
C LYS A 78 13.59 10.70 -7.11
N THR A 79 13.95 9.66 -6.36
CA THR A 79 13.00 8.68 -5.82
C THR A 79 12.16 9.37 -4.75
N PHE A 80 10.86 9.08 -4.73
CA PHE A 80 9.89 9.61 -3.77
C PHE A 80 9.29 8.45 -2.98
#